data_AF-A0A3N2R292-F1
#
_entry.id   AF-A0A3N2R292-F1
#
_cell.length_a   1.000
_cell.length_b   1.000
_cell.length_c   1.000
_cell.angle_alpha   90.00
_cell.angle_beta   90.00
_cell.angle_gamma   90.00
#
_symmetry.space_group_name_H-M   'P 1'
#
loop_
_entity.id
_entity.type
_entity.pdbx_description
1 polymer ?
#
loop_
_entity_poly.entity_id
_entity_poly.type
_entity_poly.pdbx_seq_one_letter_code
_entity_poly.pdbx_strand_id
1 'polypeptide(L)'
;MYVCIDCRKGLMDPVSRIDEPDAADRYQCSYCGHRATIPPLMISLTQILSCVLGLGFTLYLLFRHIGNALKAFQLGLHGDMTADILLTGLALLFAAGFTYTILRASHNLRIQFLYRHVRPSA
;
A
#
# COMPACT_ATOMS: atom_id res chain seq x y z
N MET A 1 11.98 -5.49 -18.94
CA MET A 1 13.16 -4.59 -18.86
C MET A 1 12.68 -3.20 -18.52
N TYR A 2 13.26 -2.57 -17.51
CA TYR A 2 12.97 -1.18 -17.15
C TYR A 2 13.86 -0.26 -18.01
N VAL A 3 13.29 0.82 -18.54
CA VAL A 3 14.02 1.82 -19.33
C VAL A 3 14.20 3.06 -18.47
N CYS A 4 15.38 3.67 -18.53
CA CYS A 4 15.64 4.91 -17.81
C CYS A 4 14.73 6.03 -18.31
N ILE A 5 13.97 6.65 -17.41
CA ILE A 5 13.08 7.78 -17.75
C ILE A 5 13.84 9.06 -18.11
N ASP A 6 15.08 9.18 -17.63
CA ASP A 6 15.92 10.38 -17.76
C ASP A 6 16.54 10.44 -19.17
N CYS A 7 17.30 9.41 -19.55
CA CYS A 7 17.95 9.36 -20.85
C CYS A 7 17.16 8.63 -21.95
N ARG A 8 16.14 7.83 -21.60
CA ARG A 8 15.33 6.96 -22.49
C ARG A 8 16.09 6.01 -23.42
N LYS A 9 17.42 5.94 -23.28
CA LYS A 9 18.34 5.15 -24.12
C LYS A 9 18.92 3.95 -23.38
N GLY A 10 19.19 4.12 -22.08
CA GLY A 10 19.79 3.08 -21.26
C GLY A 10 18.77 2.23 -20.53
N LEU A 11 19.11 0.96 -20.35
CA LEU A 11 18.36 0.01 -19.55
C LEU A 11 18.72 0.21 -18.07
N MET A 12 17.74 -0.05 -17.20
CA MET A 12 17.92 -0.03 -15.75
C MET A 12 18.32 -1.43 -15.27
N ASP A 13 19.58 -1.57 -14.89
CA ASP A 13 20.16 -2.82 -14.40
C ASP A 13 20.19 -2.82 -12.86
N PRO A 14 19.92 -3.97 -12.22
CA PRO A 14 19.94 -4.08 -10.76
C PRO A 14 21.36 -3.87 -10.24
N VAL A 15 21.51 -2.99 -9.24
CA VAL A 15 22.78 -2.73 -8.60
C VAL A 15 22.98 -3.77 -7.48
N SER A 16 23.57 -4.92 -7.82
CA SER A 16 23.99 -5.91 -6.82
C SER A 16 25.34 -5.50 -6.24
N ARG A 17 25.37 -4.57 -5.29
CA ARG A 17 26.57 -4.40 -4.45
C ARG A 17 26.50 -5.44 -3.33
N ILE A 18 27.52 -6.29 -3.27
CA ILE A 18 27.65 -7.41 -2.31
C ILE A 18 27.66 -6.91 -0.86
N ASP A 19 27.96 -5.63 -0.64
CA ASP A 19 28.15 -5.02 0.68
C ASP A 19 26.91 -4.31 1.25
N GLU A 20 25.80 -4.20 0.50
CA GLU A 20 24.58 -3.54 0.97
C GLU A 20 23.43 -4.56 1.07
N PRO A 21 22.80 -4.73 2.24
CA PRO A 21 21.80 -5.78 2.48
C PRO A 21 20.52 -5.64 1.61
N ASP A 22 20.29 -4.47 1.01
CA ASP A 22 19.12 -4.16 0.17
C ASP A 22 19.47 -4.14 -1.33
N ALA A 23 19.92 -5.28 -1.87
CA ALA A 23 20.19 -5.43 -3.31
C ALA A 23 18.90 -5.50 -4.17
N ALA A 24 17.73 -5.71 -3.56
CA ALA A 24 16.54 -6.17 -4.29
C ALA A 24 15.83 -5.09 -5.14
N ASP A 25 15.99 -3.81 -4.81
CA ASP A 25 15.09 -2.77 -5.36
C ASP A 25 15.82 -1.58 -6.01
N ARG A 26 17.15 -1.57 -6.03
CA ARG A 26 17.95 -0.45 -6.57
C ARG A 26 18.37 -0.74 -8.01
N TYR A 27 18.00 0.13 -8.92
CA TYR A 27 18.34 0.05 -10.33
C TYR A 27 19.20 1.24 -10.74
N GLN A 28 20.18 1.01 -11.61
CA GLN A 28 21.02 2.04 -12.21
C GLN A 28 20.99 1.94 -13.73
N CYS A 29 20.88 3.09 -14.39
CA CYS A 29 20.92 3.16 -15.84
C CYS A 29 22.34 2.89 -16.36
N SER A 30 22.48 1.97 -17.31
CA SER A 30 23.76 1.65 -17.97
C SER A 30 24.33 2.77 -18.85
N TYR A 31 23.50 3.73 -19.28
CA TYR A 31 23.92 4.80 -20.20
C TYR A 31 24.25 6.13 -19.49
N CYS A 32 23.39 6.59 -18.58
CA CYS A 32 23.55 7.90 -17.91
C CYS A 32 23.90 7.78 -16.42
N GLY A 33 23.92 6.57 -15.85
CA GLY A 33 24.23 6.34 -14.44
C GLY A 33 23.12 6.74 -13.46
N HIS A 34 21.95 7.20 -13.93
CA HIS A 34 20.78 7.56 -13.11
C HIS A 34 20.35 6.38 -12.22
N ARG A 35 20.10 6.65 -10.94
CA ARG A 35 19.71 5.64 -9.94
C ARG A 35 18.26 5.83 -9.52
N ALA A 36 17.49 4.75 -9.51
CA ALA A 36 16.13 4.75 -9.00
C ALA A 36 15.85 3.49 -8.19
N THR A 37 14.98 3.60 -7.20
CA THR A 37 14.47 2.45 -6.47
C THR A 37 13.15 2.02 -7.09
N ILE A 38 13.10 0.84 -7.69
CA ILE A 38 11.89 0.27 -8.32
C ILE A 38 11.43 -0.88 -7.43
N PRO A 39 10.38 -0.69 -6.61
CA PRO A 39 9.89 -1.78 -5.77
C PRO A 39 9.36 -2.94 -6.64
N PRO A 40 9.15 -4.14 -6.08
CA PRO A 40 8.56 -5.26 -6.79
C PRO A 40 7.02 -5.14 -6.84
N LEU A 41 6.46 -5.30 -8.05
CA LEU A 41 5.02 -5.21 -8.32
C LEU A 41 4.19 -6.17 -7.47
N MET A 42 4.66 -7.40 -7.31
CA MET A 42 3.94 -8.44 -6.57
C MET A 42 3.74 -8.06 -5.10
N ILE A 43 4.76 -7.48 -4.45
CA ILE A 43 4.64 -7.05 -3.04
C ILE A 43 3.65 -5.90 -2.90
N SER A 44 3.71 -4.92 -3.81
CA SER A 44 2.77 -3.79 -3.77
C SER A 44 1.32 -4.25 -4.00
N LEU A 45 1.11 -5.21 -4.90
CA LEU A 45 -0.23 -5.73 -5.21
C LEU A 45 -0.81 -6.58 -4.08
N THR A 46 -0.03 -7.48 -3.48
CA THR A 46 -0.48 -8.30 -2.35
C THR A 46 -0.73 -7.44 -1.10
N GLN A 47 0.05 -6.38 -0.90
CA GLN A 47 -0.16 -5.41 0.17
C GLN A 47 -1.47 -4.65 -0.02
N ILE A 48 -1.78 -4.17 -1.24
CA ILE A 48 -3.06 -3.52 -1.53
C ILE A 48 -4.21 -4.48 -1.30
N LEU A 49 -4.15 -5.70 -1.85
CA LEU A 49 -5.24 -6.68 -1.72
C LEU A 49 -5.52 -7.01 -0.25
N SER A 50 -4.47 -7.27 0.52
CA SER A 50 -4.59 -7.53 1.96
C SER A 50 -5.16 -6.33 2.72
N CYS A 51 -4.71 -5.11 2.41
CA CYS A 51 -5.24 -3.90 3.04
C CYS A 51 -6.70 -3.62 2.68
N VAL A 52 -7.11 -3.89 1.44
CA VAL A 52 -8.51 -3.73 1.01
C VAL A 52 -9.42 -4.71 1.75
N LEU A 53 -9.00 -5.97 1.89
CA LEU A 53 -9.75 -6.97 2.65
C LEU A 53 -9.81 -6.60 4.15
N GLY A 54 -8.70 -6.18 4.74
CA GLY A 54 -8.64 -5.71 6.12
C GLY A 54 -9.50 -4.46 6.38
N LEU A 55 -9.48 -3.50 5.46
CA LEU A 55 -10.34 -2.32 5.50
C LEU A 55 -11.82 -2.69 5.39
N GLY A 56 -12.17 -3.62 4.50
CA GLY A 56 -13.54 -4.12 4.38
C GLY A 56 -14.04 -4.76 5.68
N PHE A 57 -13.23 -5.60 6.31
CA PHE A 57 -13.58 -6.25 7.56
C PHE A 57 -13.72 -5.24 8.72
N THR A 58 -12.81 -4.27 8.82
CA THR A 58 -12.86 -3.24 9.86
C THR A 58 -14.04 -2.29 9.69
N LEU A 59 -14.37 -1.89 8.46
CA LEU A 59 -15.58 -1.10 8.19
C LEU A 59 -16.85 -1.88 8.55
N TYR A 60 -16.92 -3.18 8.22
CA TYR A 60 -18.05 -4.02 8.60
C TYR A 60 -18.25 -4.06 10.12
N LEU A 61 -17.17 -4.25 10.89
CA LEU A 61 -17.24 -4.22 12.35
C LEU A 61 -17.63 -2.84 12.87
N LEU A 62 -17.07 -1.76 12.29
CA LEU A 62 -17.38 -0.39 12.68
C LEU A 62 -18.89 -0.10 12.53
N PHE A 63 -19.48 -0.44 11.38
CA PHE A 63 -20.93 -0.26 11.16
C PHE A 63 -21.77 -1.07 12.14
N ARG A 64 -21.33 -2.28 12.50
CA ARG A 64 -22.01 -3.12 13.49
C ARG A 64 -21.97 -2.49 14.89
N HIS A 65 -20.81 -2.06 15.35
CA HIS A 65 -20.65 -1.46 16.68
C HIS A 65 -21.33 -0.10 16.79
N ILE A 66 -21.24 0.74 15.76
CA ILE A 66 -21.97 2.02 15.70
C ILE A 66 -23.49 1.76 15.74
N GLY A 67 -23.97 0.77 14.98
CA GLY A 67 -25.39 0.41 14.96
C GLY A 67 -25.90 -0.08 16.32
N ASN A 68 -25.08 -0.85 17.05
CA ASN A 68 -25.39 -1.31 18.41
C ASN A 68 -25.36 -0.15 19.41
N ALA A 69 -24.34 0.71 19.37
CA ALA A 69 -24.22 1.87 20.23
C ALA A 69 -25.39 2.85 20.02
N LEU A 70 -25.81 3.08 18.77
CA LEU A 70 -26.94 3.94 18.46
C LEU A 70 -28.26 3.36 18.97
N LYS A 71 -28.47 2.05 18.82
CA LYS A 71 -29.64 1.34 19.39
C LYS A 71 -29.64 1.41 20.91
N ALA A 72 -28.50 1.18 21.56
CA ALA A 72 -28.35 1.27 23.01
C ALA A 72 -28.68 2.68 23.52
N PHE A 73 -28.22 3.72 22.81
CA PHE A 73 -28.52 5.12 23.12
C PHE A 73 -30.00 5.46 22.93
N GLN A 74 -30.63 5.01 21.83
CA GLN A 74 -32.04 5.30 21.54
C GLN A 74 -33.03 4.54 22.44
N LEU A 75 -32.72 3.29 22.79
CA LEU A 75 -33.62 2.42 23.57
C LEU A 75 -33.35 2.49 25.08
N GLY A 76 -32.38 3.30 25.53
CA GLY A 76 -31.98 3.37 26.94
C GLY A 76 -31.42 2.07 27.52
N LEU A 77 -31.12 1.09 26.64
CA LEU A 77 -30.55 -0.19 27.01
C LEU A 77 -29.13 0.06 27.55
N HIS A 78 -28.95 -0.18 28.85
CA HIS A 78 -27.65 -0.24 29.51
C HIS A 78 -26.90 -1.51 29.09
N GLY A 79 -26.73 -1.71 27.77
CA GLY A 79 -25.74 -2.63 27.25
C GLY A 79 -24.34 -2.08 27.50
N ASP A 80 -23.32 -2.95 27.42
CA ASP A 80 -21.92 -2.65 27.72
C ASP A 80 -21.32 -1.61 26.73
N MET A 81 -21.72 -0.35 26.88
CA MET A 81 -21.37 0.78 25.99
C MET A 81 -19.85 0.99 25.91
N THR A 82 -19.13 0.65 26.97
CA THR A 82 -17.67 0.77 27.06
C THR A 82 -16.97 -0.07 25.99
N ALA A 83 -17.42 -1.32 25.79
CA ALA A 83 -16.85 -2.22 24.81
C ALA A 83 -17.12 -1.72 23.38
N ASP A 84 -18.35 -1.29 23.08
CA ASP A 84 -18.71 -0.78 21.76
C ASP A 84 -17.96 0.51 21.40
N ILE A 85 -17.76 1.42 22.34
CA ILE A 85 -16.96 2.65 22.12
C ILE A 85 -15.50 2.30 21.85
N LEU A 86 -14.89 1.40 22.63
CA LEU A 86 -13.50 1.00 22.45
C LEU A 86 -13.29 0.30 21.11
N LEU A 87 -14.19 -0.61 20.74
CA LEU A 87 -14.16 -1.33 19.46
C LEU A 87 -14.35 -0.38 18.28
N THR A 88 -15.22 0.62 18.41
CA THR A 88 -15.41 1.68 17.41
C THR A 88 -14.12 2.51 17.23
N GLY A 89 -13.48 2.91 18.34
CA GLY A 89 -12.21 3.64 18.29
C GLY A 89 -11.07 2.82 17.65
N LEU A 90 -10.95 1.54 18.01
CA LEU A 90 -9.96 0.64 17.44
C LEU A 90 -10.20 0.43 15.93
N ALA A 91 -11.46 0.26 15.53
CA ALA A 91 -11.83 0.10 14.13
C ALA A 91 -11.52 1.37 13.30
N LEU A 92 -11.71 2.57 13.84
CA LEU A 92 -11.30 3.82 13.19
C LEU A 92 -9.78 3.90 13.03
N LEU A 93 -9.02 3.52 14.05
CA LEU A 93 -7.55 3.52 14.00
C LEU A 93 -7.04 2.55 12.93
N PHE A 94 -7.61 1.35 12.84
CA PHE A 94 -7.28 0.42 11.77
C PHE A 94 -7.71 0.94 10.39
N ALA A 95 -8.89 1.53 10.27
CA ALA A 95 -9.36 2.09 9.00
C ALA A 95 -8.40 3.19 8.49
N ALA A 96 -7.94 4.07 9.38
CA ALA A 96 -6.93 5.07 9.07
C ALA A 96 -5.60 4.45 8.62
N GLY A 97 -5.11 3.44 9.35
CA GLY A 97 -3.87 2.72 9.00
C GLY A 97 -3.92 2.00 7.66
N PHE A 98 -5.03 1.29 7.37
CA PHE A 98 -5.23 0.63 6.08
C PHE A 98 -5.35 1.65 4.94
N THR A 99 -6.06 2.75 5.15
CA THR A 99 -6.19 3.82 4.14
C THR A 99 -4.83 4.42 3.81
N TYR A 100 -4.02 4.77 4.82
CA TYR A 100 -2.67 5.28 4.61
C TYR A 100 -1.80 4.28 3.83
N THR A 101 -1.88 3.00 4.17
CA THR A 101 -1.09 1.94 3.52
C THR A 101 -1.50 1.76 2.05
N ILE A 102 -2.80 1.79 1.76
CA ILE A 102 -3.32 1.73 0.38
C ILE A 102 -2.83 2.94 -0.42
N LEU A 103 -2.90 4.15 0.13
CA LEU A 103 -2.41 5.36 -0.54
C LEU A 103 -0.92 5.24 -0.86
N ARG A 104 -0.09 4.83 0.11
CA ARG A 104 1.35 4.64 -0.10
C ARG A 104 1.64 3.58 -1.16
N ALA A 105 0.95 2.44 -1.12
CA ALA A 105 1.14 1.37 -2.09
C ALA A 105 0.69 1.78 -3.51
N SER A 106 -0.40 2.55 -3.63
CA SER A 106 -0.88 3.09 -4.91
C SER A 106 0.12 4.07 -5.53
N HIS A 107 0.77 4.90 -4.71
CA HIS A 107 1.84 5.78 -5.15
C HIS A 107 3.04 4.98 -5.70
N ASN A 108 3.46 3.93 -4.99
CA ASN A 108 4.54 3.03 -5.46
C ASN A 108 4.19 2.34 -6.78
N LEU A 109 2.95 1.87 -6.93
CA LEU A 109 2.46 1.27 -8.17
C LEU A 109 2.44 2.26 -9.33
N ARG A 110 2.07 3.52 -9.08
CA ARG A 110 2.11 4.57 -10.10
C ARG A 110 3.54 4.83 -10.59
N ILE A 111 4.52 4.87 -9.67
CA ILE A 111 5.94 5.00 -10.03
C ILE A 111 6.38 3.80 -10.87
N GLN A 112 6.02 2.58 -10.49
CA GLN A 112 6.34 1.39 -11.30
C GLN A 112 5.72 1.44 -12.69
N PHE A 113 4.47 1.89 -12.83
CA PHE A 113 3.84 2.07 -14.15
C PHE A 113 4.57 3.11 -15.00
N LEU A 114 5.12 4.17 -14.39
CA LEU A 114 5.94 5.16 -15.10
C LEU A 114 7.25 4.56 -15.64
N TYR A 115 7.91 3.68 -14.87
CA TYR A 115 9.13 3.00 -15.31
C TYR A 115 8.85 1.79 -16.23
N ARG A 116 7.61 1.29 -16.26
CA ARG A 116 7.18 0.16 -17.09
C ARG A 116 6.71 0.66 -18.46
N HIS A 117 7.65 0.91 -19.37
CA HIS A 117 7.35 0.97 -20.80
C HIS A 117 7.65 -0.36 -21.51
N VAL A 118 6.67 -0.78 -22.30
CA VAL A 118 6.56 -2.03 -23.07
C VAL A 118 7.46 -1.95 -24.30
N ARG A 119 8.25 -3.01 -24.50
CA ARG A 119 9.03 -3.46 -25.68
C ARG A 119 9.82 -2.40 -26.49
N PRO A 120 11.14 -2.59 -26.69
CA PRO A 120 11.73 -2.13 -27.95
C PRO A 120 11.01 -2.87 -29.07
N SER A 121 10.29 -2.13 -29.91
CA SER A 121 9.81 -2.60 -31.20
C SER A 121 11.01 -2.90 -32.09
N ALA A 122 11.10 -4.16 -32.54
CA ALA A 122 11.88 -4.70 -33.65
C ALA A 122 13.36 -4.27 -33.76
#